data_AF-A0A962VJG6-F1
#
_entry.id   AF-A0A962VJG6-F1
#
_cell.length_a   1.000
_cell.length_b   1.000
_cell.length_c   1.000
_cell.angle_alpha   90.00
_cell.angle_beta   90.00
_cell.angle_gamma   90.00
#
_symmetry.space_group_name_H-M   'P 1'
#
loop_
_entity.id
_entity.type
_entity.pdbx_description
1 polymer ?
#
loop_
_entity_poly.entity_id
_entity_poly.type
_entity_poly.pdbx_seq_one_letter_code
_entity_poly.pdbx_strand_id
1 'polypeptide(L)' 'MGFGGISIWQLLIVLVIVLLLFGTKRLRNLGGDLGNAVKGFKKAMGDEEKKSDNEPEKLEKADEKVINGEATREKDKQ' A
#
# COMPACT_ATOMS: atom_id res chain seq x y z
N MET A 1 31.41 -0.40 -22.25
CA MET A 1 30.51 -1.53 -21.90
C MET A 1 29.46 -1.03 -20.91
N GLY A 2 28.56 -0.15 -21.38
CA GLY A 2 27.49 0.40 -20.55
C GLY A 2 26.26 -0.50 -20.58
N PHE A 3 25.35 -0.28 -19.65
CA PHE A 3 24.05 -0.95 -19.45
C PHE A 3 23.08 -0.95 -20.67
N GLY A 4 23.53 -0.61 -21.88
CA GLY A 4 22.73 -0.56 -23.11
C GLY A 4 22.29 -1.91 -23.68
N GLY A 5 22.55 -3.02 -22.97
CA GLY A 5 22.03 -4.35 -23.29
C GLY A 5 20.90 -4.83 -22.37
N ILE A 6 20.60 -4.09 -21.29
CA ILE A 6 19.45 -4.42 -20.44
C ILE A 6 18.20 -3.85 -21.10
N SER A 7 17.62 -4.63 -22.02
CA SER A 7 16.32 -4.29 -22.58
C SER A 7 15.25 -4.35 -21.49
N ILE A 8 14.27 -3.45 -21.60
CA ILE A 8 13.14 -3.32 -20.67
C ILE A 8 12.41 -4.67 -20.50
N TRP A 9 12.39 -5.48 -21.55
CA TRP A 9 11.82 -6.83 -21.54
C TRP A 9 12.49 -7.78 -20.54
N GLN A 10 13.82 -7.71 -20.40
CA GLN A 10 14.59 -8.52 -19.46
C GLN A 10 14.28 -8.08 -18.03
N LEU A 11 14.16 -6.77 -17.78
CA LEU A 11 13.78 -6.26 -16.46
C LEU A 11 12.39 -6.73 -16.05
N LEU A 12 11.42 -6.78 -16.97
CA LEU A 12 10.09 -7.31 -16.69
C LEU A 12 10.13 -8.80 -16.33
N ILE A 13 10.88 -9.62 -17.08
CA ILE A 13 11.07 -11.03 -16.75
C ILE A 13 11.66 -11.19 -15.34
N VAL A 14 12.70 -10.42 -15.02
CA VAL A 14 13.36 -10.48 -13.70
C VAL A 14 12.40 -10.05 -12.59
N LEU A 15 11.62 -8.98 -12.82
CA LEU A 15 10.62 -8.49 -11.86
C LEU A 15 9.58 -9.57 -11.53
N VAL A 16 9.09 -10.29 -12.54
CA VAL A 16 8.14 -11.39 -12.34
C VAL A 16 8.75 -12.49 -11.48
N ILE A 17 10.01 -12.88 -11.73
CA ILE A 17 10.70 -13.90 -10.93
C ILE A 17 10.83 -13.43 -9.47
N VAL A 18 11.23 -12.17 -9.23
CA VAL A 18 11.33 -11.59 -7.89
C VAL A 18 9.97 -11.61 -7.18
N LEU A 19 8.90 -11.23 -7.87
CA LEU A 19 7.54 -11.26 -7.32
C LEU A 19 7.09 -12.68 -6.94
N LEU A 20 7.48 -13.70 -7.70
CA LEU A 20 7.18 -15.09 -7.39
C LEU A 20 7.98 -15.61 -6.18
N LEU A 21 9.26 -15.23 -6.08
CA LEU A 21 10.13 -15.65 -4.96
C LEU A 21 9.73 -15.01 -3.63
N PHE A 22 9.49 -13.70 -3.64
CA PHE A 22 9.15 -12.95 -2.43
C PHE A 22 7.65 -12.97 -2.13
N GLY A 23 6.81 -13.23 -3.15
CA GLY A 23 5.37 -13.11 -3.08
C GLY A 23 4.89 -11.65 -3.08
N THR A 24 3.74 -11.39 -3.72
CA THR A 24 3.13 -10.05 -3.80
C THR A 24 2.76 -9.47 -2.43
N LYS A 25 2.46 -10.33 -1.44
CA LYS A 25 2.07 -9.91 -0.08
C LYS A 25 3.21 -9.23 0.68
N ARG A 26 4.43 -9.75 0.58
CA ARG A 26 5.62 -9.14 1.21
C ARG A 26 6.03 -7.87 0.47
N LEU A 27 6.00 -7.89 -0.86
CA LEU A 27 6.30 -6.71 -1.68
C LEU A 27 5.28 -5.58 -1.48
N ARG A 28 3.99 -5.88 -1.26
CA ARG A 28 2.97 -4.87 -0.98
C ARG A 28 3.14 -4.24 0.39
N ASN A 29 3.42 -5.05 1.42
CA ASN A 29 3.61 -4.52 2.77
C ASN A 29 4.86 -3.62 2.84
N LEU A 30 5.99 -4.06 2.28
CA LEU A 30 7.22 -3.24 2.25
C LEU A 30 7.14 -2.09 1.24
N GLY A 31 6.51 -2.32 0.08
CA GLY A 31 6.36 -1.34 -0.98
C GLY A 31 5.38 -0.21 -0.63
N GLY A 32 4.39 -0.46 0.23
CA GLY A 32 3.49 0.58 0.74
C GLY A 32 4.23 1.63 1.56
N ASP A 33 5.06 1.17 2.50
CA ASP A 33 5.83 2.06 3.38
C ASP A 33 6.90 2.85 2.60
N LEU A 34 7.65 2.15 1.75
CA LEU A 34 8.65 2.77 0.88
C LEU A 34 8.02 3.71 -0.16
N GLY A 35 6.88 3.31 -0.73
CA GLY A 35 6.15 4.11 -1.72
C GLY A 35 5.59 5.40 -1.12
N ASN A 36 5.07 5.35 0.11
CA ASN A 36 4.60 6.54 0.82
C ASN A 36 5.75 7.51 1.14
N ALA A 37 6.91 7.01 1.55
CA ALA A 37 8.09 7.84 1.78
C ALA A 37 8.57 8.52 0.48
N VAL A 38 8.63 7.78 -0.62
CA VAL A 38 9.02 8.32 -1.94
C VAL A 38 7.98 9.31 -2.47
N LYS A 39 6.68 9.08 -2.22
CA LYS A 39 5.60 10.02 -2.59
C LYS A 39 5.74 11.36 -1.88
N GLY A 40 6.05 11.35 -0.59
CA GLY A 40 6.33 12.56 0.19
C GLY A 40 7.59 13.28 -0.31
N PHE A 41 8.64 12.54 -0.62
CA PHE A 41 9.89 13.07 -1.18
C PHE A 41 9.67 13.73 -2.55
N LYS A 42 8.94 13.08 -3.46
CA LYS A 42 8.59 13.64 -4.78
C LYS A 42 7.75 14.90 -4.66
N LYS A 43 6.80 14.94 -3.71
CA LYS A 43 5.97 16.12 -3.44
C LYS A 43 6.82 17.30 -2.95
N ALA A 44 7.75 17.05 -2.03
CA ALA A 44 8.66 18.07 -1.52
C ALA A 44 9.72 18.53 -2.54
N MET A 45 10.14 17.65 -3.46
CA MET A 45 11.19 17.96 -4.44
C MET A 45 10.72 18.76 -5.67
N GLY A 46 9.42 18.91 -5.94
CA GLY A 46 9.03 19.65 -7.13
C GLY A 46 7.55 19.76 -7.48
N ASP A 47 6.63 19.71 -6.52
CA ASP A 47 5.20 19.89 -6.86
C ASP A 47 4.41 20.57 -5.72
N GLU A 48 4.53 21.90 -5.62
CA GLU A 48 3.59 22.74 -4.87
C GLU A 48 2.40 23.23 -5.72
N GLU A 49 2.39 23.00 -7.03
CA GLU A 49 1.36 23.56 -7.91
C GLU A 49 0.80 22.54 -8.90
N LYS A 50 0.02 21.57 -8.40
CA LYS A 50 -1.25 21.12 -8.99
C LYS A 50 -1.89 20.01 -8.14
N LYS A 51 -3.05 20.35 -7.56
CA LYS A 51 -4.15 19.45 -7.16
C LYS A 51 -3.75 18.17 -6.40
N SER A 52 -4.09 18.12 -5.12
CA SER A 52 -4.52 16.88 -4.47
C SER A 52 -5.98 17.01 -4.09
N ASP A 53 -6.83 17.06 -5.11
CA ASP A 53 -8.20 16.55 -5.05
C ASP A 53 -8.12 15.05 -5.42
N ASN A 54 -8.91 14.22 -4.74
CA ASN A 54 -8.91 12.76 -4.70
C ASN A 54 -8.01 12.12 -3.62
N GLU A 55 -8.51 12.23 -2.39
CA GLU A 55 -8.72 11.04 -1.57
C GLU A 55 -9.25 9.87 -2.43
N PRO A 56 -8.76 8.65 -2.20
CA PRO A 56 -9.64 7.52 -2.25
C PRO A 56 -9.88 7.03 -0.82
N GLU A 57 -11.14 7.16 -0.42
CA GLU A 57 -11.80 6.25 0.50
C GLU A 57 -11.26 4.81 0.38
N LYS A 58 -10.82 4.28 1.53
CA LYS A 58 -11.22 2.98 2.09
C LYS A 58 -11.60 1.86 1.10
N LEU A 59 -10.81 0.79 1.08
CA LEU A 59 -11.17 -0.63 0.81
C LEU A 59 -9.93 -1.45 1.29
N GLU A 60 -9.97 -2.43 2.19
CA GLU A 60 -10.99 -3.44 2.48
C GLU A 60 -10.95 -3.88 3.95
N LYS A 61 -12.15 -4.13 4.48
CA LYS A 61 -12.38 -5.13 5.52
C LYS A 61 -12.14 -6.51 4.90
N ALA A 62 -11.24 -7.30 5.47
CA ALA A 62 -11.34 -8.75 5.47
C ALA A 62 -10.60 -9.28 6.71
N ASP A 63 -11.29 -10.10 7.49
CA ASP A 63 -10.84 -10.83 8.68
C ASP A 63 -10.72 -10.05 10.00
N GLU A 64 -11.84 -9.88 10.71
CA GLU A 64 -12.05 -10.66 11.94
C GLU A 64 -13.52 -10.58 12.37
N LYS A 65 -14.23 -11.69 12.16
CA LYS A 65 -15.57 -11.94 12.67
C LYS A 65 -15.43 -12.36 14.14
N VAL A 66 -15.31 -11.41 15.05
CA VAL A 66 -15.54 -11.66 16.49
C VAL A 66 -16.46 -10.57 17.05
N ILE A 67 -17.73 -10.66 16.67
CA ILE A 67 -18.81 -10.08 17.45
C ILE A 67 -19.14 -11.09 18.55
N ASN A 68 -18.60 -10.88 19.74
CA ASN A 68 -19.04 -11.58 20.94
C ASN A 68 -19.89 -10.63 21.78
N GLY A 69 -21.19 -10.89 21.81
CA GLY A 69 -22.03 -10.71 22.99
C GLY A 69 -22.39 -9.27 23.37
N GLU A 70 -23.60 -8.88 23.00
CA GLU A 70 -24.42 -7.88 23.68
C GLU A 70 -24.41 -8.04 25.21
N ALA A 71 -24.29 -6.92 25.94
CA ALA A 71 -25.10 -6.62 27.12
C ALA A 71 -25.05 -5.10 27.36
N THR A 72 -26.07 -4.44 26.82
CA THR A 72 -26.41 -3.04 27.01
C THR A 72 -26.47 -2.66 28.50
N ARG A 73 -25.90 -1.50 28.84
CA ARG A 73 -26.19 -0.80 30.10
C ARG A 73 -27.48 -0.01 29.89
N GLU A 74 -28.57 -0.47 30.48
CA GLU A 74 -29.79 0.32 30.67
C GLU A 74 -29.94 0.69 32.15
N LYS A 75 -30.45 1.90 32.37
CA LYS A 75 -30.59 2.66 33.61
C LYS A 75 -31.67 2.08 34.54
N ASP A 76 -31.61 2.55 35.80
CA ASP A 76 -32.72 3.07 36.62
C ASP A 76 -32.99 2.36 37.96
N LYS A 77 -33.03 3.20 39.01
CA LYS A 77 -33.46 3.00 40.42
C LYS A 77 -32.60 2.18 41.37
N GLN A 78 -31.83 2.88 42.22
CA GLN A 78 -32.30 3.32 43.54
C GLN A 78 -31.71 4.68 43.91
#